data_AF-A0A9R0IJB8-F1
#
_entry.id   AF-A0A9R0IJB8-F1
#
_cell.length_a   1.000
_cell.length_b   1.000
_cell.length_c   1.000
_cell.angle_alpha   90.00
_cell.angle_beta   90.00
_cell.angle_gamma   90.00
#
_symmetry.space_group_name_H-M   'P 1'
#
loop_
_entity.id
_entity.type
_entity.pdbx_description
1 polymer ?
#
loop_
_entity_poly.entity_id
_entity_poly.type
_entity_poly.pdbx_seq_one_letter_code
_entity_poly.pdbx_strand_id
1 'polypeptide(L)'
;MENVQQILENQVLTVAKAMEDKIDDEIAALDRLESDDIEVLREKRIKQMKKMAEKRSRWISLGHGDYSEIPSEKEFFSVVKASDRVVCHFYRENWPCKVMDKHLSVLAKQHIETRFVKIQAEKSPFLAEKLKIVVLPTLAVIKNAKVENYLGRRGGKNRVMWRVKEKERGT
;
A
#
# COMPACT_ATOMS: atom_id res chain seq x y z
N MET A 1 -24.04 65.16 -21.68
CA MET A 1 -23.97 63.70 -21.45
C MET A 1 -22.60 63.13 -21.85
N GLU A 2 -21.77 63.85 -22.62
CA GLU A 2 -20.39 63.45 -22.97
C GLU A 2 -19.48 63.02 -21.79
N ASN A 3 -19.51 63.73 -20.66
CA ASN A 3 -18.56 63.46 -19.56
C ASN A 3 -18.70 62.05 -18.95
N VAL A 4 -19.90 61.46 -18.99
CA VAL A 4 -20.15 60.12 -18.42
C VAL A 4 -19.61 59.04 -19.36
N GLN A 5 -19.71 59.25 -20.67
CA GLN A 5 -19.17 58.35 -21.70
C GLN A 5 -17.64 58.25 -21.59
N GLN A 6 -16.98 59.40 -21.45
CA GLN A 6 -15.53 59.50 -21.40
C GLN A 6 -14.92 58.95 -20.10
N ILE A 7 -15.65 59.06 -18.97
CA ILE A 7 -15.26 58.42 -17.70
C ILE A 7 -15.40 56.90 -17.79
N LEU A 8 -16.47 56.41 -18.41
CA LEU A 8 -16.68 54.98 -18.59
C LEU A 8 -15.63 54.37 -19.52
N GLU A 9 -15.28 55.04 -20.62
CA GLU A 9 -14.20 54.64 -21.52
C GLU A 9 -12.86 54.56 -20.77
N ASN A 10 -12.52 55.57 -19.97
CA ASN A 10 -11.29 55.56 -19.18
C ASN A 10 -11.27 54.44 -18.12
N GLN A 11 -12.41 54.15 -17.49
CA GLN A 11 -12.53 53.04 -16.53
C GLN A 11 -12.36 51.68 -17.22
N VAL A 12 -13.00 51.47 -18.37
CA VAL A 12 -12.85 50.25 -19.16
C VAL A 12 -11.41 50.09 -19.63
N LEU A 13 -10.75 51.17 -20.07
CA LEU A 13 -9.33 51.16 -20.44
C LEU A 13 -8.40 50.81 -19.27
N THR A 14 -8.72 51.29 -18.07
CA THR A 14 -7.93 51.00 -16.86
C THR A 14 -8.09 49.53 -16.43
N VAL A 15 -9.30 48.99 -16.55
CA VAL A 15 -9.57 47.57 -16.28
C VAL A 15 -8.89 46.67 -17.32
N ALA A 16 -8.94 47.04 -18.61
CA ALA A 16 -8.27 46.30 -19.67
C ALA A 16 -6.76 46.25 -19.45
N LYS A 17 -6.13 47.40 -19.14
CA LYS A 17 -4.70 47.47 -18.81
C LYS A 17 -4.33 46.64 -17.58
N ALA A 18 -5.10 46.74 -16.50
CA ALA A 18 -4.85 45.93 -15.30
C ALA A 18 -5.03 44.42 -15.52
N MET A 19 -5.78 44.03 -16.56
CA MET A 19 -5.96 42.64 -16.95
C MET A 19 -4.82 42.18 -17.88
N GLU A 20 -4.36 43.03 -18.80
CA GLU A 20 -3.15 42.80 -19.61
C GLU A 20 -1.92 42.66 -18.71
N ASP A 21 -1.70 43.57 -17.76
CA ASP A 21 -0.57 43.52 -16.81
C ASP A 21 -0.56 42.20 -16.00
N LYS A 22 -1.74 41.71 -15.60
CA LYS A 22 -1.86 40.42 -14.91
C LYS A 22 -1.55 39.23 -15.80
N ILE A 23 -1.96 39.29 -17.07
CA ILE A 23 -1.68 38.24 -18.05
C ILE A 23 -0.18 38.21 -18.35
N ASP A 24 0.45 39.38 -18.50
CA ASP A 24 1.91 39.50 -18.71
C ASP A 24 2.71 38.99 -17.50
N ASP A 25 2.25 39.25 -16.27
CA ASP A 25 2.84 38.72 -15.04
C ASP A 25 2.75 37.18 -14.97
N GLU A 26 1.60 36.60 -15.37
CA GLU A 26 1.41 35.15 -15.41
C GLU A 26 2.28 34.48 -16.50
N ILE A 27 2.42 35.10 -17.68
CA ILE A 27 3.30 34.63 -18.75
C ILE A 27 4.77 34.70 -18.30
N ALA A 28 5.19 35.81 -17.67
CA ALA A 28 6.54 35.96 -17.14
C ALA A 28 6.84 35.03 -15.94
N ALA A 29 5.81 34.55 -15.24
CA ALA A 29 5.93 33.51 -14.21
C ALA A 29 6.05 32.11 -14.83
N LEU A 30 5.36 31.85 -15.95
CA LEU A 30 5.46 30.60 -16.71
C LEU A 30 6.81 30.46 -17.42
N ASP A 31 7.37 31.54 -17.98
CA ASP A 31 8.71 31.54 -18.58
C ASP A 31 9.84 31.44 -17.53
N ARG A 32 9.54 31.75 -16.26
CA ARG A 32 10.44 31.54 -15.11
C ARG A 32 10.43 30.10 -14.58
N LEU A 33 9.52 29.22 -15.02
CA LEU A 33 9.67 27.78 -14.84
C LEU A 33 10.77 27.30 -15.81
N GLU A 34 12.01 27.31 -15.33
CA GLU A 34 13.18 26.91 -16.11
C GLU A 34 13.04 25.46 -16.60
N SER A 35 13.60 25.14 -17.78
CA SER A 35 13.67 23.76 -18.30
C SER A 35 14.25 22.77 -17.28
N ASP A 36 15.13 23.27 -16.42
CA ASP A 36 15.80 22.54 -15.36
C ASP A 36 14.83 22.02 -14.30
N ASP A 37 13.73 22.73 -14.01
CA ASP A 37 12.70 22.24 -13.08
C ASP A 37 11.92 21.06 -13.66
N ILE A 38 11.68 21.07 -14.97
CA ILE A 38 11.03 19.96 -15.68
C ILE A 38 11.96 18.75 -15.75
N GLU A 39 13.26 18.97 -16.01
CA GLU A 39 14.27 17.90 -16.02
C GLU A 39 14.48 17.29 -14.62
N VAL A 40 14.55 18.11 -13.58
CA VAL A 40 14.62 17.66 -12.18
C VAL A 40 13.37 16.85 -11.80
N LEU A 41 12.17 17.26 -12.24
CA LEU A 41 10.94 16.48 -12.03
C LEU A 41 10.98 15.12 -12.76
N ARG A 42 11.49 15.09 -13.99
CA ARG A 42 11.66 13.86 -14.78
C ARG A 42 12.65 12.91 -14.11
N GLU A 43 13.80 13.41 -13.66
CA GLU A 43 14.79 12.62 -12.94
C GLU A 43 14.23 12.05 -11.63
N LYS A 44 13.50 12.85 -10.86
CA LYS A 44 12.83 12.39 -9.63
C LYS A 44 11.87 11.23 -9.93
N ARG A 45 11.04 11.33 -10.98
CA ARG A 45 10.14 10.23 -11.39
C ARG A 45 10.91 9.00 -11.84
N ILE A 46 11.94 9.13 -12.68
CA ILE A 46 12.77 8.01 -13.14
C ILE A 46 13.43 7.31 -11.96
N LYS A 47 13.97 8.07 -11.00
CA LYS A 47 14.60 7.53 -9.78
C LYS A 47 13.59 6.80 -8.89
N GLN A 48 12.37 7.32 -8.75
CA GLN A 48 11.30 6.65 -8.03
C GLN A 48 10.88 5.34 -8.70
N MET A 49 10.70 5.34 -10.02
CA MET A 49 10.37 4.14 -10.80
C MET A 49 11.47 3.07 -10.69
N LYS A 50 12.74 3.46 -10.83
CA LYS A 50 13.89 2.55 -10.66
C LYS A 50 13.89 1.91 -9.26
N LYS A 51 13.75 2.71 -8.21
CA LYS A 51 13.67 2.22 -6.82
C LYS A 51 12.50 1.26 -6.60
N MET A 52 11.33 1.53 -7.18
CA MET A 52 10.17 0.63 -7.08
C MET A 52 10.41 -0.68 -7.83
N ALA A 53 11.01 -0.62 -9.02
CA ALA A 53 11.36 -1.80 -9.80
C ALA A 53 12.38 -2.69 -9.06
N GLU A 54 13.43 -2.09 -8.49
CA GLU A 54 14.43 -2.81 -7.68
C GLU A 54 13.80 -3.49 -6.46
N LYS A 55 12.93 -2.77 -5.73
CA LYS A 55 12.20 -3.34 -4.58
C LYS A 55 11.32 -4.51 -5.02
N ARG A 56 10.57 -4.35 -6.11
CA ARG A 56 9.71 -5.40 -6.66
C ARG A 56 10.53 -6.62 -7.08
N SER A 57 11.66 -6.42 -7.75
CA SER A 57 12.57 -7.51 -8.12
C SER A 57 13.09 -8.25 -6.88
N ARG A 58 13.48 -7.51 -5.83
CA ARG A 58 13.91 -8.11 -4.56
C ARG A 58 12.79 -8.91 -3.91
N TRP A 59 11.56 -8.39 -3.85
CA TRP A 59 10.42 -9.11 -3.30
C TRP A 59 10.14 -10.40 -4.07
N ILE A 60 10.18 -10.37 -5.39
CA ILE A 60 10.02 -11.58 -6.22
C ILE A 60 11.12 -12.61 -5.92
N SER A 61 12.38 -12.18 -5.78
CA SER A 61 13.49 -13.10 -5.41
C SER A 61 13.33 -13.75 -4.03
N LEU A 62 12.58 -13.11 -3.12
CA LEU A 62 12.26 -13.63 -1.78
C LEU A 62 10.98 -14.48 -1.77
N GLY A 63 10.38 -14.74 -2.94
CA GLY A 63 9.15 -15.50 -3.10
C GLY A 63 7.87 -14.73 -2.76
N HIS A 64 7.90 -13.40 -2.73
CA HIS A 64 6.68 -12.60 -2.62
C HIS A 64 5.88 -12.71 -3.92
N GLY A 65 4.55 -12.56 -3.83
CA GLY A 65 3.66 -12.79 -4.97
C GLY A 65 3.06 -14.19 -5.01
N ASP A 66 3.59 -15.12 -4.22
CA ASP A 66 3.09 -16.49 -4.14
C ASP A 66 2.75 -16.91 -2.69
N TYR A 67 1.87 -17.90 -2.58
CA TYR A 67 1.43 -18.48 -1.33
C TYR A 67 2.07 -19.85 -1.12
N SER A 68 3.13 -19.88 -0.32
CA SER A 68 3.95 -21.08 -0.12
C SER A 68 3.81 -21.65 1.30
N GLU A 69 3.94 -22.96 1.41
CA GLU A 69 4.01 -23.65 2.69
C GLU A 69 5.44 -23.68 3.24
N ILE A 70 5.58 -23.42 4.54
CA ILE A 70 6.83 -23.54 5.27
C ILE A 70 6.78 -24.83 6.11
N PRO A 71 7.68 -25.80 5.87
CA PRO A 71 7.70 -27.06 6.60
C PRO A 71 8.34 -26.95 8.00
N SER A 72 9.23 -25.97 8.22
CA SER A 72 10.02 -25.87 9.45
C SER A 72 9.93 -24.50 10.14
N GLU A 73 9.96 -24.49 11.47
CA GLU A 73 9.96 -23.26 12.26
C GLU A 73 11.20 -22.41 12.02
N LYS A 74 12.34 -23.04 11.71
CA LYS A 74 13.59 -22.34 11.40
C LYS A 74 13.44 -21.48 10.15
N GLU A 75 12.85 -22.04 9.10
CA GLU A 75 12.56 -21.30 7.87
C GLU A 75 11.58 -20.16 8.09
N PHE A 76 10.60 -20.32 8.97
CA PHE A 76 9.69 -19.24 9.34
C PHE A 76 10.44 -18.02 9.87
N PHE A 77 11.40 -18.21 10.78
CA PHE A 77 12.21 -17.10 11.28
C PHE A 77 13.10 -16.47 10.19
N SER A 78 13.62 -17.27 9.26
CA SER A 78 14.38 -16.78 8.12
C SER A 78 13.51 -15.90 7.20
N VAL A 79 12.29 -16.33 6.89
CA VAL A 79 11.33 -15.56 6.08
C VAL A 79 10.96 -14.24 6.75
N VAL A 80 10.66 -14.27 8.05
CA VAL A 80 10.30 -13.09 8.84
C VAL A 80 11.45 -12.08 8.94
N LYS A 81 12.71 -12.55 8.98
CA LYS A 81 13.89 -11.67 8.96
C LYS A 81 14.19 -11.10 7.58
N ALA A 82 13.92 -11.86 6.52
CA ALA A 82 14.20 -11.45 5.15
C ALA A 82 13.19 -10.44 4.59
N SER A 83 11.98 -10.40 5.14
CA SER A 83 10.85 -9.62 4.59
C SER A 83 10.25 -8.68 5.63
N ASP A 84 9.96 -7.43 5.22
CA ASP A 84 9.41 -6.41 6.12
C ASP A 84 7.96 -6.70 6.54
N ARG A 85 7.18 -7.32 5.66
CA ARG A 85 5.76 -7.63 5.86
C ARG A 85 5.53 -9.10 5.55
N VAL A 86 5.07 -9.85 6.54
CA VAL A 86 4.77 -11.28 6.42
C VAL A 86 3.39 -11.56 7.00
N VAL A 87 2.59 -12.31 6.28
CA VAL A 87 1.32 -12.86 6.74
C VAL A 87 1.48 -14.38 6.80
N CYS A 88 1.35 -14.93 8.01
CA CYS A 88 1.46 -16.37 8.23
C CYS A 88 0.11 -16.96 8.61
N HIS A 89 -0.33 -17.94 7.82
CA HIS A 89 -1.53 -18.73 8.08
C HIS A 89 -1.18 -19.99 8.86
N PHE A 90 -1.65 -20.04 10.10
CA PHE A 90 -1.60 -21.25 10.92
C PHE A 90 -2.82 -22.09 10.62
N TYR A 91 -2.58 -23.26 10.02
CA TYR A 91 -3.63 -24.10 9.49
C TYR A 91 -3.62 -25.50 10.10
N ARG A 92 -4.78 -26.17 9.96
CA ARG A 92 -4.99 -27.60 10.17
C ARG A 92 -5.84 -28.12 9.01
N GLU A 93 -5.89 -29.42 8.82
CA GLU A 93 -6.82 -30.07 7.88
C GLU A 93 -8.27 -29.88 8.33
N ASN A 94 -8.85 -28.72 8.03
CA ASN A 94 -10.24 -28.41 8.28
C ASN A 94 -10.81 -27.48 7.19
N TRP A 95 -12.11 -27.55 6.96
CA TRP A 95 -12.79 -26.80 5.90
C TRP A 95 -12.58 -25.27 5.99
N PRO A 96 -12.65 -24.61 7.16
CA PRO A 96 -12.41 -23.16 7.27
C PRO A 96 -10.99 -22.74 6.86
N CYS A 97 -9.99 -23.60 7.09
CA CYS A 97 -8.61 -23.34 6.68
C CYS A 97 -8.48 -23.40 5.14
N LYS A 98 -9.19 -24.34 4.48
CA LYS A 98 -9.21 -24.43 3.01
C LYS A 98 -9.82 -23.20 2.36
N VAL A 99 -10.84 -22.60 2.97
CA VAL A 99 -11.40 -21.32 2.50
C VAL A 99 -10.37 -20.21 2.61
N MET A 100 -9.66 -20.12 3.74
CA MET A 100 -8.61 -19.12 3.95
C MET A 100 -7.48 -19.25 2.91
N ASP A 101 -7.02 -20.48 2.63
CA ASP A 101 -6.00 -20.75 1.61
C ASP A 101 -6.36 -20.17 0.24
N LYS A 102 -7.63 -20.27 -0.18
CA LYS A 102 -8.11 -19.70 -1.46
C LYS A 102 -7.97 -18.19 -1.49
N HIS A 103 -8.43 -17.49 -0.45
CA HIS A 103 -8.36 -16.03 -0.40
C HIS A 103 -6.91 -15.54 -0.31
N LEU A 104 -6.07 -16.20 0.48
CA LEU A 104 -4.66 -15.83 0.60
C LEU A 104 -3.88 -16.05 -0.70
N SER A 105 -4.20 -17.09 -1.47
CA SER A 105 -3.58 -17.30 -2.79
C SER A 105 -3.88 -16.15 -3.76
N VAL A 106 -5.11 -15.61 -3.74
CA VAL A 106 -5.47 -14.45 -4.56
C VAL A 106 -4.76 -13.19 -4.07
N LEU A 107 -4.76 -12.95 -2.75
CA LEU A 107 -4.12 -11.78 -2.16
C LEU A 107 -2.60 -11.77 -2.35
N ALA A 108 -1.95 -12.92 -2.31
CA ALA A 108 -0.52 -13.04 -2.51
C ALA A 108 -0.09 -12.47 -3.87
N LYS A 109 -0.84 -12.78 -4.93
CA LYS A 109 -0.57 -12.29 -6.29
C LYS A 109 -0.78 -10.78 -6.43
N GLN A 110 -1.74 -10.21 -5.69
CA GLN A 110 -2.05 -8.78 -5.73
C GLN A 110 -1.07 -7.94 -4.91
N HIS A 111 -0.57 -8.48 -3.80
CA HIS A 111 0.27 -7.76 -2.84
C HIS A 111 1.69 -8.31 -2.78
N ILE A 112 2.48 -8.03 -3.83
CA ILE A 112 3.90 -8.43 -3.93
C ILE A 112 4.79 -7.75 -2.87
N GLU A 113 4.31 -6.69 -2.23
CA GLU A 113 4.98 -6.06 -1.09
C GLU A 113 4.94 -6.90 0.21
N THR A 114 4.10 -7.93 0.26
CA THR A 114 3.87 -8.75 1.45
C THR A 114 4.08 -10.22 1.15
N ARG A 115 4.81 -10.91 2.02
CA ARG A 115 5.06 -12.34 1.90
C ARG A 115 3.92 -13.12 2.55
N PHE A 116 3.24 -13.96 1.79
CA PHE A 116 2.18 -14.82 2.29
C PHE A 116 2.68 -16.25 2.42
N VAL A 117 2.56 -16.82 3.62
CA VAL A 117 3.03 -18.16 3.92
C VAL A 117 2.02 -18.92 4.78
N LYS A 118 2.10 -20.25 4.75
CA LYS A 118 1.33 -21.12 5.65
C LYS A 118 2.20 -22.11 6.38
N ILE A 119 1.76 -22.48 7.57
CA ILE A 119 2.43 -23.46 8.42
C ILE A 119 1.40 -24.33 9.14
N GLN A 120 1.65 -25.63 9.18
CA GLN A 120 0.78 -26.57 9.87
C GLN A 120 1.02 -26.47 11.36
N ALA A 121 -0.02 -26.13 12.13
CA ALA A 121 0.11 -25.89 13.57
C ALA A 121 0.62 -27.14 14.33
N GLU A 122 0.27 -28.34 13.87
CA GLU A 122 0.70 -29.62 14.48
C GLU A 122 2.18 -29.93 14.27
N LYS A 123 2.77 -29.45 13.16
CA LYS A 123 4.20 -29.65 12.86
C LYS A 123 5.09 -28.62 13.56
N SER A 124 4.51 -27.58 14.13
CA SER A 124 5.22 -26.44 14.71
C SER A 124 4.61 -25.98 16.04
N PRO A 125 4.62 -26.86 17.06
CA PRO A 125 4.01 -26.57 18.35
C PRO A 125 4.72 -25.43 19.09
N PHE A 126 6.03 -25.28 18.92
CA PHE A 126 6.79 -24.21 19.58
C PHE A 126 6.38 -22.84 19.01
N LEU A 127 6.18 -22.73 17.71
CA LEU A 127 5.68 -21.50 17.09
C LEU A 127 4.24 -21.19 17.53
N ALA A 128 3.38 -22.22 17.59
CA ALA A 128 1.99 -22.09 18.03
C ALA A 128 1.90 -21.64 19.50
N GLU A 129 2.73 -22.18 20.38
CA GLU A 129 2.79 -21.82 21.80
C GLU A 129 3.35 -20.40 22.00
N LYS A 130 4.48 -20.10 21.35
CA LYS A 130 5.13 -18.79 21.44
C LYS A 130 4.23 -17.65 20.97
N LEU A 131 3.44 -17.89 19.93
CA LEU A 131 2.47 -16.94 19.39
C LEU A 131 1.09 -17.05 20.05
N LYS A 132 0.92 -17.96 21.04
CA LYS A 132 -0.30 -18.19 21.81
C LYS A 132 -1.53 -18.42 20.92
N ILE A 133 -1.38 -19.29 19.93
CA ILE A 133 -2.42 -19.63 18.96
C ILE A 133 -3.35 -20.65 19.59
N VAL A 134 -4.56 -20.19 19.95
CA VAL A 134 -5.57 -21.01 20.63
C VAL A 134 -6.65 -21.52 19.65
N VAL A 135 -6.88 -20.80 18.55
CA VAL A 135 -7.97 -21.08 17.60
C VAL A 135 -7.39 -21.18 16.19
N LEU A 136 -7.91 -22.10 15.37
CA LEU A 136 -7.53 -22.23 13.96
C LEU A 136 -8.78 -22.05 13.06
N PRO A 137 -8.66 -21.42 11.88
CA PRO A 137 -7.45 -20.77 11.35
C PRO A 137 -7.09 -19.48 12.09
N THR A 138 -5.80 -19.23 12.28
CA THR A 138 -5.28 -17.93 12.76
C THR A 138 -4.32 -17.36 11.73
N LEU A 139 -4.45 -16.06 11.44
CA LEU A 139 -3.46 -15.33 10.65
C LEU A 139 -2.64 -14.44 11.59
N ALA A 140 -1.32 -14.63 11.58
CA ALA A 140 -0.39 -13.72 12.22
C ALA A 140 0.11 -12.70 11.19
N VAL A 141 -0.09 -11.42 11.47
CA VAL A 141 0.45 -10.32 10.68
C VAL A 141 1.72 -9.82 11.36
N ILE A 142 2.82 -9.91 10.64
CA ILE A 142 4.16 -9.62 11.14
C ILE A 142 4.73 -8.48 10.32
N LYS A 143 5.21 -7.45 11.01
CA LYS A 143 5.85 -6.29 10.42
C LYS A 143 7.18 -6.03 11.11
N ASN A 144 8.25 -5.88 10.35
CA ASN A 144 9.60 -5.61 10.87
C ASN A 144 10.02 -6.62 11.96
N ALA A 145 9.79 -7.92 11.72
CA ALA A 145 10.04 -9.01 12.66
C ALA A 145 9.26 -8.96 14.00
N LYS A 146 8.27 -8.08 14.14
CA LYS A 146 7.35 -8.01 15.29
C LYS A 146 5.94 -8.41 14.87
N VAL A 147 5.24 -9.12 15.75
CA VAL A 147 3.86 -9.53 15.49
C VAL A 147 2.93 -8.39 15.87
N GLU A 148 2.24 -7.82 14.89
CA GLU A 148 1.37 -6.65 15.05
C GLU A 148 -0.05 -7.07 15.43
N ASN A 149 -0.58 -8.09 14.75
CA ASN A 149 -1.98 -8.46 14.91
C ASN A 149 -2.22 -9.95 14.61
N TYR A 150 -3.27 -10.48 15.22
CA TYR A 150 -3.78 -11.82 14.98
C TYR A 150 -5.23 -11.73 14.50
N LEU A 151 -5.51 -12.22 13.29
CA LEU A 151 -6.89 -12.40 12.82
C LEU A 151 -7.34 -13.81 13.22
N GLY A 152 -8.49 -13.91 13.90
CA GLY A 152 -9.03 -15.17 14.45
C GLY A 152 -9.12 -15.22 15.97
N ARG A 153 -8.50 -14.26 16.69
CA ARG A 153 -8.64 -14.14 18.15
C ARG A 153 -9.89 -13.35 18.50
N ARG A 154 -10.83 -13.97 19.23
CA ARG A 154 -12.10 -13.36 19.71
C ARG A 154 -11.94 -12.15 20.66
N GLY A 155 -10.72 -11.79 21.07
CA GLY A 155 -10.46 -10.76 22.10
C GLY A 155 -9.44 -9.68 21.73
N GLY A 156 -9.06 -9.53 20.46
CA GLY A 156 -8.22 -8.41 20.00
C GLY A 156 -9.07 -7.40 19.23
N LYS A 157 -8.99 -6.11 19.55
CA LYS A 157 -9.64 -4.99 18.84
C LYS A 157 -9.43 -5.11 17.31
N ASN A 158 -10.32 -5.80 16.60
CA ASN A 158 -10.13 -6.09 15.17
C ASN A 158 -11.21 -5.42 14.32
N ARG A 159 -10.82 -4.28 13.74
CA ARG A 159 -11.56 -3.47 12.76
C ARG A 159 -11.48 -4.03 11.34
N VAL A 160 -10.57 -4.98 11.08
CA VAL A 160 -10.23 -5.45 9.72
C VAL A 160 -11.25 -6.47 9.19
N MET A 161 -11.78 -7.35 10.05
CA MET A 161 -12.76 -8.37 9.63
C MET A 161 -14.16 -7.77 9.37
N TRP A 162 -14.50 -6.65 10.03
CA TRP A 162 -15.75 -5.91 9.78
C TRP A 162 -15.80 -5.31 8.37
N ARG A 163 -14.68 -4.76 7.89
CA ARG A 163 -14.63 -4.09 6.58
C ARG A 163 -14.76 -5.04 5.39
N VAL A 164 -14.30 -6.29 5.53
CA VAL A 164 -14.48 -7.31 4.48
C VAL A 164 -15.93 -7.81 4.44
N LYS A 165 -16.56 -8.02 5.61
CA LYS A 165 -17.98 -8.41 5.68
C LYS A 165 -18.94 -7.32 5.21
N GLU A 166 -18.63 -6.04 5.41
CA GLU A 166 -19.45 -4.93 4.88
C GLU A 166 -19.40 -4.86 3.35
N LYS A 167 -18.26 -5.20 2.72
CA LYS A 167 -18.11 -5.17 1.26
C LYS A 167 -18.81 -6.33 0.55
N GLU A 168 -18.99 -7.47 1.23
CA GLU A 168 -19.68 -8.65 0.68
C GLU A 168 -21.20 -8.64 0.90
N ARG A 169 -21.75 -7.76 1.75
CA ARG A 169 -23.21 -7.62 1.98
C ARG A 169 -23.87 -6.49 1.20
N GLY A 170 -23.11 -5.83 0.32
CA GLY A 170 -23.55 -4.68 -0.47
C GLY A 170 -23.61 -4.96 -1.98
N THR A 171 -24.04 -6.16 -2.36
CA THR A 171 -24.43 -6.51 -3.74
C THR A 171 -25.71 -7.30 -3.72
#